data_AF-A0A8I0N8T9-F1
#
_entry.id   AF-A0A8I0N8T9-F1
#
_cell.length_a   1.000
_cell.length_b   1.000
_cell.length_c   1.000
_cell.angle_alpha   90.00
_cell.angle_beta   90.00
_cell.angle_gamma   90.00
#
_symmetry.space_group_name_H-M   'P 1'
#
loop_
_entity.id
_entity.type
_entity.pdbx_description
1 polymer ?
#
loop_
_entity_poly.entity_id
_entity_poly.type
_entity_poly.pdbx_seq_one_letter_code
_entity_poly.pdbx_strand_id
1 'polypeptide(L)'
;MNLDKLIFVFGSNLAGKHGAGAAKFAVKYKGAVYGLGEGPEGWSYALPTKDFDIKTLPLERVQIYVQDFINFARTCRQWEFQVTRIGCGLAGFKDEQIAPLFINAPDNCWFDEAWKPWLGENRKYWGHQ
;
A
#
# COMPACT_ATOMS: atom_id res chain seq x y z
N MET A 1 11.10 15.10 -8.79
CA MET A 1 9.83 14.42 -9.12
C MET A 1 8.76 14.92 -8.17
N ASN A 2 7.55 15.25 -8.63
CA ASN A 2 6.50 15.74 -7.73
C ASN A 2 5.75 14.54 -7.12
N LEU A 3 6.04 14.22 -5.85
CA LEU A 3 5.39 13.15 -5.10
C LEU A 3 3.87 13.36 -4.94
N ASP A 4 3.37 14.59 -5.13
CA ASP A 4 1.94 14.90 -5.06
C ASP A 4 1.13 14.16 -6.13
N LYS A 5 1.78 13.74 -7.23
CA LYS A 5 1.15 13.03 -8.36
C LYS A 5 1.23 11.50 -8.28
N LEU A 6 1.75 10.93 -7.20
CA LEU A 6 1.76 9.48 -7.01
C LEU A 6 0.45 8.98 -6.41
N ILE A 7 -0.01 7.83 -6.92
CA ILE A 7 -1.10 7.08 -6.30
C ILE A 7 -0.60 6.53 -4.97
N PHE A 8 -1.19 7.00 -3.88
CA PHE A 8 -0.79 6.64 -2.53
C PHE A 8 -1.39 5.29 -2.14
N VAL A 9 -0.55 4.27 -1.98
CA VAL A 9 -0.97 2.89 -1.66
C VAL A 9 -0.84 2.67 -0.16
N PHE A 10 -1.97 2.38 0.50
CA PHE A 10 -2.04 2.33 1.95
C PHE A 10 -2.74 1.08 2.47
N GLY A 11 -2.38 0.67 3.69
CA GLY A 11 -3.05 -0.40 4.40
C GLY A 11 -4.46 0.03 4.85
N SER A 12 -5.48 -0.74 4.44
CA SER A 12 -6.89 -0.51 4.71
C SER A 12 -7.52 -1.67 5.50
N ASN A 13 -8.80 -1.54 5.86
CA ASN A 13 -9.67 -2.63 6.30
C ASN A 13 -10.81 -2.82 5.29
N LEU A 14 -11.38 -4.03 5.22
CA LEU A 14 -12.46 -4.35 4.27
C LEU A 14 -13.71 -3.47 4.44
N ALA A 15 -13.97 -2.94 5.64
CA ALA A 15 -15.07 -2.02 5.89
C ALA A 15 -14.80 -0.57 5.42
N GLY A 16 -13.60 -0.25 4.90
CA GLY A 16 -13.24 1.11 4.48
C GLY A 16 -13.24 2.13 5.61
N LYS A 17 -12.98 1.71 6.86
CA LYS A 17 -12.89 2.61 8.02
C LYS A 17 -11.50 3.24 8.09
N HIS A 18 -11.31 4.36 7.39
CA HIS A 18 -10.01 5.03 7.23
C HIS A 18 -9.70 6.09 8.29
N GLY A 19 -9.96 5.78 9.57
CA GLY A 19 -9.91 6.76 10.67
C GLY A 19 -8.53 7.07 11.26
N ALA A 20 -7.47 6.32 10.90
CA ALA A 20 -6.15 6.44 11.52
C ALA A 20 -4.99 6.15 10.54
N GLY A 21 -3.77 6.53 10.94
CA GLY A 21 -2.53 6.23 10.21
C GLY A 21 -2.54 6.68 8.75
N ALA A 22 -1.94 5.87 7.88
CA ALA A 22 -1.87 6.11 6.44
C ALA A 22 -3.27 6.21 5.78
N ALA A 23 -4.26 5.47 6.27
CA ALA A 23 -5.63 5.54 5.75
C ALA A 23 -6.27 6.91 5.99
N LYS A 24 -6.08 7.50 7.19
CA LYS A 24 -6.54 8.86 7.48
C LYS A 24 -5.86 9.90 6.59
N PHE A 25 -4.57 9.73 6.34
CA PHE A 25 -3.83 10.59 5.41
C PHE A 25 -4.41 10.47 3.98
N ALA A 26 -4.70 9.25 3.52
CA ALA A 26 -5.27 9.00 2.21
C ALA A 26 -6.62 9.70 2.02
N VAL A 27 -7.50 9.65 3.03
CA VAL A 27 -8.78 10.40 2.99
C VAL A 27 -8.54 11.90 2.92
N LYS A 28 -7.67 12.41 3.80
CA LYS A 28 -7.49 13.86 3.96
C LYS A 28 -6.82 14.53 2.75
N TYR A 29 -5.94 13.82 2.04
CA TYR A 29 -5.05 14.43 1.05
C TYR A 29 -5.02 13.74 -0.31
N LYS A 30 -5.48 12.49 -0.39
CA LYS A 30 -5.37 11.67 -1.61
C LYS A 30 -6.73 11.22 -2.15
N GLY A 31 -7.83 11.67 -1.55
CA GLY A 31 -9.17 11.42 -2.06
C GLY A 31 -9.70 10.01 -1.79
N ALA A 32 -9.12 9.26 -0.84
CA ALA A 32 -9.73 8.00 -0.40
C ALA A 32 -11.10 8.26 0.24
N VAL A 33 -12.04 7.34 0.06
CA VAL A 33 -13.43 7.47 0.51
C VAL A 33 -13.74 6.42 1.57
N TYR A 34 -14.44 6.83 2.64
CA TYR A 34 -14.93 5.91 3.66
C TYR A 34 -15.90 4.88 3.05
N GLY A 35 -15.80 3.63 3.50
CA GLY A 35 -16.60 2.52 2.99
C GLY A 35 -15.99 1.80 1.77
N LEU A 36 -14.96 2.37 1.15
CA LEU A 36 -14.21 1.72 0.08
C LEU A 36 -12.92 1.11 0.64
N GLY A 37 -12.98 -0.17 0.98
CA GLY A 37 -11.90 -0.89 1.67
C GLY A 37 -10.76 -1.37 0.79
N GLU A 38 -10.98 -1.46 -0.52
CA GLU A 38 -10.13 -2.14 -1.49
C GLU A 38 -10.12 -1.41 -2.84
N GLY A 39 -8.95 -1.38 -3.48
CA GLY A 39 -8.80 -0.91 -4.86
C GLY A 39 -8.54 0.59 -5.00
N PRO A 40 -8.53 1.10 -6.25
CA PRO A 40 -8.22 2.49 -6.54
C PRO A 40 -9.40 3.43 -6.19
N GLU A 41 -9.08 4.59 -5.61
CA GLU A 41 -10.02 5.69 -5.38
C GLU A 41 -9.26 7.01 -5.30
N GLY A 42 -9.71 8.05 -6.01
CA GLY A 42 -8.99 9.32 -6.13
C GLY A 42 -7.52 9.13 -6.55
N TRP A 43 -6.61 9.73 -5.78
CA TRP A 43 -5.14 9.58 -5.90
C TRP A 43 -4.60 8.54 -4.92
N SER A 44 -5.36 7.48 -4.65
CA SER A 44 -5.00 6.45 -3.68
C SER A 44 -5.39 5.04 -4.13
N TYR A 45 -4.78 4.04 -3.49
CA TYR A 45 -5.16 2.64 -3.62
C TYR A 45 -5.24 2.01 -2.24
N ALA A 46 -6.42 1.50 -1.87
CA ALA A 46 -6.66 0.82 -0.61
C ALA A 46 -6.26 -0.66 -0.72
N LEU A 47 -5.34 -1.11 0.13
CA LEU A 47 -4.90 -2.50 0.19
C LEU A 47 -5.34 -3.13 1.52
N PRO A 48 -6.31 -4.06 1.53
CA PRO A 48 -6.81 -4.66 2.76
C PRO A 48 -5.74 -5.41 3.55
N THR A 49 -5.60 -5.04 4.82
CA THR A 49 -4.75 -5.72 5.82
C THR A 49 -5.54 -6.18 7.06
N LYS A 50 -6.81 -5.78 7.12
CA LYS A 50 -7.77 -6.10 8.18
C LYS A 50 -9.13 -6.42 7.58
N ASP A 51 -9.92 -7.23 8.27
CA ASP A 51 -11.27 -7.62 7.85
C ASP A 51 -12.32 -6.52 8.13
N PHE A 52 -13.61 -6.84 7.93
CA PHE A 52 -14.72 -5.91 8.19
C PHE A 52 -14.84 -5.49 9.67
N ASP A 53 -14.39 -6.36 10.58
CA ASP A 53 -14.35 -6.15 12.02
C ASP A 53 -13.03 -5.50 12.48
N ILE A 54 -12.18 -5.05 11.55
CA ILE A 54 -10.88 -4.40 11.81
C ILE A 54 -9.86 -5.37 12.48
N LYS A 55 -10.11 -6.68 12.43
CA LYS A 55 -9.14 -7.70 12.86
C LYS A 55 -8.10 -7.90 11.77
N THR A 56 -6.84 -8.06 12.15
CA THR A 56 -5.75 -8.28 11.19
C THR A 56 -6.00 -9.57 10.41
N LEU A 57 -5.90 -9.48 9.08
CA LEU A 57 -6.05 -10.64 8.19
C LEU A 57 -4.84 -11.58 8.34
N PRO A 58 -5.00 -12.88 8.06
CA PRO A 58 -3.85 -13.76 7.86
C PRO A 58 -2.93 -13.25 6.74
N LEU A 59 -1.62 -13.49 6.85
CA LEU A 59 -0.62 -13.01 5.90
C LEU A 59 -0.92 -13.51 4.47
N GLU A 60 -1.40 -14.73 4.35
CA GLU A 60 -1.77 -15.37 3.08
C GLU A 60 -2.92 -14.63 2.39
N ARG A 61 -3.85 -14.06 3.17
CA ARG A 61 -4.93 -13.22 2.64
C ARG A 61 -4.40 -11.87 2.19
N VAL A 62 -3.47 -11.27 2.94
CA VAL A 62 -2.83 -10.01 2.53
C VAL A 62 -2.02 -10.19 1.25
N GLN A 63 -1.34 -11.33 1.09
CA GLN A 63 -0.58 -11.66 -0.13
C GLN A 63 -1.46 -11.65 -1.38
N ILE A 64 -2.72 -12.10 -1.31
CA ILE A 64 -3.66 -12.03 -2.43
C ILE A 64 -3.89 -10.57 -2.84
N TYR A 65 -4.22 -9.68 -1.90
CA TYR A 65 -4.44 -8.26 -2.19
C TYR A 65 -3.17 -7.54 -2.67
N VAL A 66 -1.98 -7.95 -2.19
CA VAL A 66 -0.70 -7.47 -2.73
C VAL A 66 -0.55 -7.90 -4.19
N GLN A 67 -0.89 -9.14 -4.53
CA GLN A 67 -0.80 -9.63 -5.90
C GLN A 67 -1.79 -8.92 -6.84
N ASP A 68 -2.99 -8.61 -6.36
CA ASP A 68 -3.99 -7.84 -7.10
C ASP A 68 -3.50 -6.41 -7.37
N PHE A 69 -2.94 -5.75 -6.35
CA PHE A 69 -2.30 -4.45 -6.53
C PHE A 69 -1.15 -4.50 -7.54
N ILE A 70 -0.26 -5.50 -7.45
CA ILE A 70 0.86 -5.65 -8.38
C ILE A 70 0.35 -5.82 -9.82
N ASN A 71 -0.71 -6.60 -10.03
CA ASN A 71 -1.33 -6.76 -11.34
C ASN A 71 -1.91 -5.45 -11.86
N PHE A 72 -2.62 -4.72 -11.01
CA PHE A 72 -3.13 -3.39 -11.33
C PHE A 72 -2.00 -2.42 -11.73
N ALA A 73 -0.93 -2.35 -10.93
CA ALA A 73 0.22 -1.49 -11.22
C ALA A 73 0.90 -1.84 -12.56
N ARG A 74 0.97 -3.14 -12.91
CA ARG A 74 1.51 -3.60 -14.20
C ARG A 74 0.66 -3.17 -15.39
N THR A 75 -0.67 -3.16 -15.24
CA THR A 75 -1.61 -2.73 -16.29
C THR A 75 -1.66 -1.21 -16.43
N CYS A 76 -1.40 -0.50 -15.34
CA CYS A 76 -1.53 0.95 -15.24
C CYS A 76 -0.18 1.67 -15.33
N ARG A 77 0.59 1.41 -16.39
CA ARG A 77 1.98 1.91 -16.55
C ARG A 77 2.11 3.44 -16.65
N GLN A 78 1.02 4.14 -16.96
CA GLN A 78 0.98 5.60 -17.01
C GLN A 78 1.00 6.25 -15.61
N TRP A 79 0.73 5.46 -14.57
CA TRP A 79 0.71 5.90 -13.18
C TRP A 79 1.92 5.38 -12.43
N GLU A 80 2.36 6.14 -11.45
CA GLU A 80 3.35 5.71 -10.47
C GLU A 80 2.72 5.64 -9.07
N PHE A 81 3.18 4.67 -8.28
CA PHE A 81 2.56 4.27 -7.04
C PHE A 81 3.52 4.48 -5.87
N GLN A 82 3.10 5.24 -4.87
CA GLN A 82 3.83 5.41 -3.62
C GLN A 82 3.34 4.36 -2.62
N VAL A 83 4.10 3.27 -2.50
CA VAL A 83 3.79 2.14 -1.62
C VAL A 83 4.33 2.41 -0.23
N THR A 84 3.41 2.54 0.74
CA THR A 84 3.74 2.67 2.17
C THR A 84 4.13 1.32 2.78
N ARG A 85 4.57 1.32 4.05
CA ARG A 85 4.79 0.08 4.83
C ARG A 85 3.45 -0.59 5.16
N ILE A 86 2.84 -1.22 4.16
CA ILE A 86 1.49 -1.81 4.18
C ILE A 86 1.36 -2.72 5.40
N GLY A 87 0.39 -2.45 6.27
CA GLY A 87 0.11 -3.27 7.44
C GLY A 87 1.13 -3.21 8.59
N CYS A 88 2.26 -2.51 8.42
CA CYS A 88 3.35 -2.48 9.40
C CYS A 88 3.16 -1.46 10.54
N GLY A 89 2.01 -0.80 10.57
CA GLY A 89 1.55 0.03 11.68
C GLY A 89 0.44 -0.65 12.46
N LEU A 90 -0.81 -0.24 12.21
CA LEU A 90 -1.98 -0.65 12.99
C LEU A 90 -2.43 -2.11 12.77
N ALA A 91 -1.99 -2.77 11.69
CA ALA A 91 -2.25 -4.20 11.50
C ALA A 91 -1.23 -5.09 12.21
N GLY A 92 -0.06 -4.55 12.59
CA GLY A 92 0.92 -5.24 13.42
C GLY A 92 1.82 -6.22 12.66
N PHE A 93 1.82 -6.19 11.33
CA PHE A 93 2.81 -6.95 10.56
C PHE A 93 4.21 -6.34 10.74
N LYS A 94 5.23 -7.17 10.55
CA LYS A 94 6.61 -6.69 10.43
C LYS A 94 6.96 -6.44 8.98
N ASP A 95 7.90 -5.53 8.74
CA ASP A 95 8.41 -5.24 7.40
C ASP A 95 8.95 -6.52 6.71
N GLU A 96 9.63 -7.41 7.46
CA GLU A 96 10.12 -8.71 6.97
C GLU A 96 9.04 -9.67 6.48
N GLN A 97 7.78 -9.48 6.89
CA GLN A 97 6.66 -10.32 6.43
C GLN A 97 6.02 -9.75 5.17
N ILE A 98 5.98 -8.43 5.01
CA ILE A 98 5.23 -7.75 3.95
C ILE A 98 6.12 -7.36 2.78
N ALA A 99 7.29 -6.78 3.03
CA ALA A 99 8.17 -6.28 1.98
C ALA A 99 8.49 -7.35 0.92
N PRO A 100 8.83 -8.61 1.28
CA PRO A 100 9.09 -9.66 0.29
C PRO A 100 7.91 -9.96 -0.65
N LEU A 101 6.67 -9.68 -0.25
CA LEU A 101 5.49 -9.89 -1.11
C LEU A 101 5.49 -8.98 -2.35
N PHE A 102 6.25 -7.88 -2.30
CA PHE A 102 6.40 -6.92 -3.40
C PHE A 102 7.60 -7.20 -4.31
N ILE A 103 8.31 -8.33 -4.14
CA ILE A 103 9.53 -8.62 -4.90
C ILE A 103 9.33 -8.68 -6.41
N ASN A 104 8.10 -8.93 -6.88
CA ASN A 104 7.75 -8.98 -8.30
C ASN A 104 6.99 -7.72 -8.79
N ALA A 105 6.95 -6.66 -7.99
CA ALA A 105 6.28 -5.43 -8.36
C ALA A 105 6.97 -4.75 -9.58
N PRO A 106 6.20 -4.07 -10.44
CA PRO A 106 6.74 -3.32 -11.58
C PRO A 106 7.51 -2.05 -11.16
N ASP A 107 8.30 -1.51 -12.07
CA ASP A 107 9.19 -0.36 -11.82
C ASP A 107 8.47 0.98 -11.65
N ASN A 108 7.15 1.02 -11.79
CA ASN A 108 6.33 2.17 -11.45
C ASN A 108 5.89 2.17 -9.96
N CYS A 109 6.40 1.26 -9.14
CA CYS A 109 6.23 1.28 -7.69
C CYS A 109 7.45 1.91 -7.00
N TRP A 110 7.18 2.90 -6.15
CA TRP A 110 8.12 3.51 -5.21
C TRP A 110 7.86 2.97 -3.82
N PHE A 111 8.87 2.39 -3.18
CA PHE A 111 8.76 1.76 -1.86
C PHE A 111 9.32 2.64 -0.76
N ASP A 112 8.80 2.49 0.46
CA ASP A 112 9.41 3.10 1.64
C ASP A 112 10.85 2.58 1.80
N GLU A 113 11.81 3.47 2.05
CA GLU A 113 13.24 3.11 2.17
C GLU A 113 13.50 2.07 3.27
N ALA A 114 12.64 1.98 4.30
CA ALA A 114 12.72 0.93 5.29
C ALA A 114 12.66 -0.48 4.66
N TRP A 115 12.04 -0.65 3.48
CA TRP A 115 11.91 -1.95 2.80
C TRP A 115 13.15 -2.36 1.98
N LYS A 116 14.14 -1.47 1.88
CA LYS A 116 15.37 -1.70 1.11
C LYS A 116 16.12 -3.00 1.48
N PRO A 117 16.23 -3.42 2.76
CA PRO A 117 16.88 -4.69 3.12
C PRO A 117 16.23 -5.94 2.53
N TRP A 118 14.94 -5.90 2.16
CA TRP A 118 14.21 -7.04 1.60
C TRP A 118 14.00 -6.95 0.09
N LEU A 119 13.98 -5.74 -0.47
CA LEU A 119 13.72 -5.51 -1.90
C LEU A 119 15.00 -5.27 -2.73
N GLY A 120 16.12 -4.96 -2.08
CA GLY A 120 17.43 -4.77 -2.72
C GLY A 120 17.60 -3.39 -3.38
N GLU A 121 18.80 -3.11 -3.89
CA GLU A 121 19.16 -1.77 -4.39
C GLU A 121 18.45 -1.37 -5.70
N ASN A 122 18.01 -2.33 -6.50
CA ASN A 122 17.51 -2.09 -7.87
C ASN A 122 16.02 -1.67 -7.93
N ARG A 123 15.54 -0.94 -6.92
CA ARG A 123 14.16 -0.47 -6.81
C ARG A 123 14.11 1.04 -6.59
N LYS A 124 12.95 1.63 -6.85
CA LYS A 124 12.70 3.04 -6.55
C LYS A 124 12.25 3.16 -5.09
N TYR A 125 12.86 4.09 -4.35
CA TYR A 125 12.58 4.31 -2.94
C TYR A 125 12.17 5.75 -2.65
N TRP A 126 11.37 5.94 -1.61
CA TRP A 126 10.97 7.23 -1.06
C TRP A 126 11.07 7.21 0.47
N GLY A 127 10.99 8.40 1.08
CA GLY A 127 11.06 8.53 2.54
C GLY A 127 12.48 8.70 3.09
N HIS A 128 13.44 9.07 2.25
CA HIS A 128 14.77 9.53 2.67
C HIS A 128 14.60 10.54 3.81
N GLN A 129 15.15 10.19 4.98
CA GLN A 129 15.40 11.14 6.06
C GLN A 129 16.41 12.18 5.59
#